data_AF-A0A8T4SDQ4-F1
#
_entry.id   AF-A0A8T4SDQ4-F1
#
_cell.length_a   1.000
_cell.length_b   1.000
_cell.length_c   1.000
_cell.angle_alpha   90.00
_cell.angle_beta   90.00
_cell.angle_gamma   90.00
#
_symmetry.space_group_name_H-M   'P 1'
#
loop_
_entity.id
_entity.type
_entity.pdbx_description
1 polymer ?
#
loop_
_entity_poly.entity_id
_entity_poly.type
_entity_poly.pdbx_seq_one_letter_code
_entity_poly.pdbx_strand_id
1 'polypeptide(L)'
;MKSRIMNHRASADIWWIIIGAVMALVVLIIITVIFTGRTGTLTQELGECRSKGGICMPTAEDCPRGTLTTPTFSCGEVGKCCVGAPKKCTQGEDCQICVVDVDGKRWCG
;
A
#
# COMPACT_ATOMS: atom_id res chain seq x y z
N MET A 1 -35.65 -61.28 -10.12
CA MET A 1 -35.92 -59.92 -9.60
C MET A 1 -34.84 -59.58 -8.59
N LYS A 2 -33.95 -58.63 -8.92
CA LYS A 2 -32.79 -58.27 -8.09
C LYS A 2 -33.14 -57.00 -7.31
N SER A 3 -33.62 -57.16 -6.07
CA SER A 3 -33.85 -56.05 -5.16
C SER A 3 -32.51 -55.41 -4.78
N ARG A 4 -32.35 -54.12 -5.08
CA ARG A 4 -31.23 -53.32 -4.58
C ARG A 4 -31.56 -52.86 -3.15
N ILE A 5 -30.73 -53.28 -2.21
CA ILE A 5 -30.71 -52.74 -0.85
C ILE A 5 -30.08 -51.34 -0.93
N MET A 6 -30.86 -50.30 -0.65
CA MET A 6 -30.36 -48.92 -0.51
C MET A 6 -29.70 -48.78 0.87
N ASN A 7 -28.40 -48.51 0.85
CA ASN A 7 -27.54 -48.41 2.02
C ASN A 7 -27.74 -47.04 2.68
N HIS A 8 -28.42 -47.01 3.84
CA HIS A 8 -28.66 -45.79 4.61
C HIS A 8 -27.45 -45.51 5.52
N ARG A 9 -26.34 -44.99 4.95
CA ARG A 9 -25.16 -44.54 5.72
C ARG A 9 -24.89 -43.03 5.59
N ALA A 10 -25.87 -42.25 5.12
CA ALA A 10 -25.69 -40.82 4.85
C ALA A 10 -25.96 -39.88 6.06
N SER A 11 -26.32 -40.40 7.23
CA SER A 11 -26.79 -39.55 8.36
C SER A 11 -25.66 -39.03 9.26
N ALA A 12 -24.47 -39.65 9.27
CA ALA A 12 -23.34 -39.21 10.09
C ALA A 12 -22.53 -38.08 9.44
N ASP A 13 -22.49 -38.03 8.12
CA ASP A 13 -21.66 -37.07 7.37
C ASP A 13 -22.29 -35.67 7.30
N ILE A 14 -23.61 -35.56 7.44
CA ILE A 14 -24.33 -34.28 7.35
C ILE A 14 -23.87 -33.28 8.42
N TRP A 15 -23.67 -33.75 9.66
CA TRP A 15 -23.21 -32.89 10.75
C TRP A 15 -21.78 -32.36 10.53
N TRP A 16 -20.90 -33.19 9.99
CA TRP A 16 -19.53 -32.78 9.66
C TRP A 16 -19.46 -31.75 8.53
N ILE A 17 -20.35 -31.88 7.53
CA ILE A 17 -20.45 -30.91 6.43
C ILE A 17 -20.86 -29.53 6.96
N ILE A 18 -21.81 -29.48 7.90
CA ILE A 18 -22.26 -28.22 8.51
C ILE A 18 -21.11 -27.56 9.29
N ILE A 19 -20.37 -28.33 10.10
CA ILE A 19 -19.23 -27.82 10.87
C ILE A 19 -18.14 -27.28 9.94
N GLY A 20 -17.83 -28.01 8.85
CA GLY A 20 -16.85 -27.58 7.85
C GLY A 20 -17.24 -26.27 7.16
N ALA A 21 -18.52 -26.11 6.80
CA ALA A 21 -19.02 -24.89 6.18
C ALA A 21 -18.91 -23.67 7.11
N VAL A 22 -19.25 -23.82 8.39
CA VAL A 22 -19.14 -22.74 9.39
C VAL A 22 -17.68 -22.36 9.63
N MET A 23 -16.78 -23.36 9.77
CA MET A 23 -15.36 -23.09 9.96
C MET A 23 -14.74 -22.36 8.76
N ALA A 24 -15.07 -22.76 7.53
CA ALA A 24 -14.61 -22.08 6.32
C ALA A 24 -15.09 -20.62 6.26
N LEU A 25 -16.35 -20.37 6.63
CA LEU A 25 -16.91 -19.02 6.68
C LEU A 25 -16.18 -18.14 7.70
N VAL A 26 -15.90 -18.66 8.90
CA VAL A 26 -15.17 -17.92 9.94
C VAL A 26 -13.76 -17.58 9.50
N VAL A 27 -13.02 -18.55 8.94
CA VAL A 27 -11.65 -18.33 8.46
C VAL A 27 -11.61 -17.26 7.37
N LEU A 28 -12.56 -17.26 6.43
CA LEU A 28 -12.66 -16.26 5.38
C LEU A 28 -12.85 -14.85 5.98
N ILE A 29 -13.73 -14.69 6.95
CA ILE A 29 -13.94 -13.40 7.65
C ILE A 29 -12.65 -12.92 8.31
N ILE A 30 -11.95 -13.79 9.04
CA ILE A 30 -10.69 -13.43 9.72
C ILE A 30 -9.65 -12.94 8.71
N ILE A 31 -9.46 -13.67 7.61
CA ILE A 31 -8.54 -13.30 6.54
C ILE A 31 -8.93 -11.94 5.96
N THR A 32 -10.21 -11.72 5.70
CA THR A 32 -10.71 -10.45 5.15
C THR A 32 -10.45 -9.27 6.09
N VAL A 33 -10.63 -9.44 7.41
CA VAL A 33 -10.36 -8.40 8.40
C VAL A 33 -8.86 -8.06 8.48
N ILE A 34 -8.00 -9.08 8.47
CA ILE A 34 -6.54 -8.88 8.47
C ILE A 34 -6.10 -8.16 7.19
N PHE A 35 -6.60 -8.59 6.03
CA PHE A 35 -6.30 -7.93 4.78
C PHE A 35 -6.91 -6.54 4.72
N THR A 36 -8.08 -6.27 5.29
CA THR A 36 -8.66 -4.92 5.29
C THR A 36 -7.82 -3.97 6.15
N GLY A 37 -7.37 -4.41 7.34
CA GLY A 37 -6.53 -3.62 8.22
C GLY A 37 -5.12 -3.35 7.66
N ARG A 38 -4.55 -4.29 6.90
CA ARG A 38 -3.23 -4.12 6.26
C ARG A 38 -3.30 -3.46 4.89
N THR A 39 -4.31 -3.77 4.09
CA THR A 39 -4.49 -3.20 2.74
C THR A 39 -4.78 -1.71 2.82
N GLY A 40 -5.55 -1.23 3.80
CA GLY A 40 -5.81 0.19 3.99
C GLY A 40 -4.52 1.01 4.21
N THR A 41 -3.63 0.50 5.06
CA THR A 41 -2.31 1.12 5.32
C THR A 41 -1.37 0.99 4.12
N LEU A 42 -1.37 -0.16 3.44
CA LEU A 42 -0.61 -0.34 2.19
C LEU A 42 -1.10 0.58 1.07
N THR A 43 -2.40 0.79 0.88
CA THR A 43 -2.91 1.72 -0.14
C THR A 43 -2.53 3.17 0.14
N GLN A 44 -2.44 3.57 1.42
CA GLN A 44 -1.89 4.87 1.78
C GLN A 44 -0.40 4.93 1.44
N GLU A 45 0.40 3.94 1.88
CA GLU A 45 1.84 3.93 1.63
C GLU A 45 2.19 3.81 0.13
N LEU A 46 1.42 3.08 -0.68
CA LEU A 46 1.66 2.95 -2.12
C LEU A 46 1.26 4.20 -2.93
N GLY A 47 0.33 5.00 -2.41
CA GLY A 47 -0.07 6.29 -2.97
C GLY A 47 0.87 7.44 -2.56
N GLU A 48 1.70 7.23 -1.55
CA GLU A 48 2.68 8.21 -1.12
C GLU A 48 3.83 8.33 -2.14
N CYS A 49 4.11 9.58 -2.51
CA CYS A 49 5.25 9.96 -3.35
C CYS A 49 6.56 9.29 -2.92
N ARG A 50 6.73 9.12 -1.61
CA ARG A 50 7.92 8.58 -0.97
C ARG A 50 8.18 7.11 -1.31
N SER A 51 7.14 6.29 -1.38
CA SER A 51 7.25 4.86 -1.74
C SER A 51 7.68 4.64 -3.18
N LYS A 52 7.58 5.67 -4.04
CA LYS A 52 8.05 5.64 -5.42
C LYS A 52 9.45 6.24 -5.60
N GLY A 53 10.14 6.53 -4.50
CA GLY A 53 11.43 7.21 -4.53
C GLY A 53 11.32 8.71 -4.83
N GLY A 54 10.12 9.28 -4.72
CA GLY A 54 9.89 10.70 -4.83
C GLY A 54 10.10 11.44 -3.51
N ILE A 55 10.13 12.76 -3.61
CA ILE A 55 10.29 13.72 -2.52
C ILE A 55 9.14 14.71 -2.53
N CYS A 56 8.74 15.15 -1.35
CA CYS A 56 7.58 15.97 -1.13
C CYS A 56 8.03 17.42 -0.93
N MET A 57 7.86 18.23 -1.97
CA MET A 57 8.15 19.65 -1.88
C MET A 57 6.90 20.43 -1.47
N PRO A 58 7.03 21.49 -0.66
CA PRO A 58 5.95 22.45 -0.46
C PRO A 58 5.44 22.97 -1.81
N THR A 59 4.14 23.21 -1.96
CA THR A 59 3.55 23.69 -3.22
C THR A 59 4.19 24.99 -3.73
N ALA A 60 4.73 25.80 -2.82
CA ALA A 60 5.39 27.06 -3.11
C ALA A 60 6.84 26.94 -3.62
N GLU A 61 7.52 25.82 -3.35
CA GLU A 61 8.93 25.60 -3.72
C GLU A 61 9.02 24.81 -5.03
N ASP A 62 10.00 25.06 -5.89
CA ASP A 62 10.19 24.24 -7.09
C ASP A 62 10.81 22.88 -6.81
N CYS A 63 10.50 21.91 -7.68
CA CYS A 63 11.09 20.58 -7.58
C CYS A 63 12.61 20.67 -7.81
N PRO A 64 13.43 19.95 -7.04
CA PRO A 64 14.88 19.99 -7.18
C PRO A 64 15.35 19.50 -8.56
N ARG A 65 16.52 19.98 -9.00
CA ARG A 65 17.11 19.62 -10.29
C ARG A 65 17.25 18.10 -10.43
N GLY A 66 16.84 17.59 -11.59
CA GLY A 66 16.82 16.15 -11.88
C GLY A 66 15.58 15.44 -11.37
N THR A 67 14.53 16.17 -10.97
CA THR A 67 13.22 15.62 -10.62
C THR A 67 12.09 16.24 -11.43
N LEU A 68 10.99 15.51 -11.55
CA LEU A 68 9.79 15.88 -12.30
C LEU A 68 8.58 15.89 -11.36
N THR A 69 7.78 16.94 -11.44
CA THR A 69 6.52 17.01 -10.69
C THR A 69 5.53 15.98 -11.24
N THR A 70 5.02 15.11 -10.38
CA THR A 70 4.04 14.09 -10.79
C THR A 70 2.76 14.25 -9.95
N PRO A 71 1.61 14.56 -10.56
CA PRO A 71 0.35 14.75 -9.82
C PRO A 71 -0.29 13.42 -9.38
N THR A 72 0.23 12.29 -9.85
CA THR A 72 -0.31 10.96 -9.59
C THR A 72 -0.06 10.47 -8.16
N PHE A 73 0.89 11.07 -7.44
CA PHE A 73 1.25 10.67 -6.07
C PHE A 73 1.02 11.84 -5.12
N SER A 74 0.43 11.55 -3.96
CA SER A 74 0.12 12.57 -2.97
C SER A 74 1.21 12.65 -1.90
N CYS A 75 1.47 13.89 -1.46
CA CYS A 75 2.37 14.23 -0.35
C CYS A 75 1.59 14.79 0.85
N GLY A 76 0.37 14.27 1.07
CA GLY A 76 -0.60 14.88 1.99
C GLY A 76 -1.16 16.20 1.46
N GLU A 77 -1.73 17.02 2.34
CA GLU A 77 -2.47 18.24 1.97
C GLU A 77 -1.58 19.43 1.55
N VAL A 78 -0.26 19.36 1.75
CA VAL A 78 0.60 20.57 1.74
C VAL A 78 1.78 20.51 0.76
N GLY A 79 1.85 19.49 -0.11
CA GLY A 79 3.00 19.31 -0.98
C GLY A 79 2.72 18.69 -2.35
N LYS A 80 3.60 19.02 -3.30
CA LYS A 80 3.69 18.37 -4.62
C LYS A 80 4.71 17.24 -4.58
N CYS A 81 4.44 16.18 -5.31
CA CYS A 81 5.37 15.06 -5.46
C CYS A 81 6.37 15.32 -6.58
N CYS A 82 7.65 15.29 -6.25
CA CYS A 82 8.75 15.39 -7.20
C CYS A 82 9.44 14.01 -7.31
N VAL A 83 9.42 13.38 -8.48
CA VAL A 83 10.02 12.05 -8.70
C VAL A 83 11.27 12.19 -9.55
N GLY A 84 12.38 11.58 -9.14
CA GLY A 84 13.63 11.59 -9.89
C GLY A 84 14.82 11.22 -9.01
N ALA A 85 16.02 11.59 -9.46
CA ALA A 85 17.26 11.35 -8.72
C ALA A 85 17.80 12.69 -8.17
N PRO A 86 17.20 13.25 -7.09
CA PRO A 86 17.64 14.51 -6.54
C PRO A 86 19.03 14.36 -5.89
N LYS A 87 19.90 15.34 -6.12
CA LYS A 87 21.17 15.43 -5.39
C LYS A 87 20.90 15.97 -3.98
N LYS A 88 21.52 15.36 -2.97
CA LYS A 88 21.49 15.87 -1.59
C LYS A 88 22.37 17.11 -1.48
N CYS A 89 21.90 18.13 -0.78
CA CYS A 89 22.75 19.25 -0.39
C CYS A 89 23.79 18.76 0.61
N THR A 90 25.02 18.55 0.16
CA THR A 90 26.19 18.40 1.03
C THR A 90 27.01 19.68 0.96
N GLN A 91 27.77 19.96 2.02
CA GLN A 91 28.46 21.25 2.24
C GLN A 91 29.65 21.48 1.29
N GLY A 92 29.73 20.77 0.17
CA GLY A 92 30.70 20.93 -0.91
C GLY A 92 29.98 21.35 -2.19
N GLU A 93 30.46 22.45 -2.77
CA GLU A 93 30.15 23.23 -3.98
C GLU A 93 29.34 22.68 -5.18
N ASP A 94 28.74 21.49 -5.13
CA ASP A 94 27.98 20.89 -6.24
C ASP A 94 26.51 21.37 -6.34
N CYS A 95 26.11 22.34 -5.52
CA CYS A 95 24.72 22.70 -5.30
C CYS A 95 24.53 24.19 -5.01
N GLN A 96 24.00 24.94 -5.98
CA GLN A 96 23.90 26.40 -5.90
C GLN A 96 22.69 26.88 -5.06
N ILE A 97 21.61 26.08 -4.99
CA ILE A 97 20.39 26.36 -4.24
C ILE A 97 19.99 25.09 -3.49
N CYS A 98 19.67 25.23 -2.20
CA CYS A 98 19.17 24.14 -1.37
C CYS A 98 17.72 24.40 -0.98
N VAL A 99 16.83 23.55 -1.49
CA VAL A 99 15.40 23.55 -1.16
C VAL A 99 15.12 22.54 -0.03
N VAL A 100 14.13 22.84 0.81
CA VAL A 100 13.79 22.03 1.98
C VAL A 100 12.47 21.31 1.74
N ASP A 101 12.51 19.99 1.83
CA ASP A 101 11.35 19.11 1.77
C ASP A 101 10.46 19.28 3.02
N VAL A 102 9.18 18.87 2.96
CA VAL A 102 8.29 18.89 4.15
C VAL A 102 8.83 18.09 5.34
N ASP A 103 9.71 17.10 5.13
CA ASP A 103 10.43 16.36 6.19
C ASP A 103 11.64 17.14 6.77
N GLY A 104 11.95 18.35 6.30
CA GLY A 104 13.14 19.10 6.71
C GLY A 104 14.46 18.64 6.06
N LYS A 105 14.39 17.77 5.05
CA LYS A 105 15.56 17.31 4.28
C LYS A 105 15.93 18.31 3.20
N ARG A 106 17.22 18.47 2.93
CA ARG A 106 17.74 19.45 1.95
C ARG A 106 18.15 18.79 0.64
N TRP A 107 17.64 19.32 -0.46
CA TRP A 107 17.88 18.84 -1.83
C TRP A 107 18.33 19.98 -2.73
N CYS A 108 19.02 19.63 -3.81
CA CYS A 108 19.54 20.62 -4.75
C CYS A 108 18.48 21.14 -5.72
N GLY A 109 18.17 22.43 -5.62
CA GLY A 109 17.30 23.20 -6.51
C GLY A 109 17.96 23.59 -7.83
#